data_AF-A0A2Z4UJ10-F1
#
_entry.id   AF-A0A2Z4UJ10-F1
#
_cell.length_a   1.000
_cell.length_b   1.000
_cell.length_c   1.000
_cell.angle_alpha   90.00
_cell.angle_beta   90.00
_cell.angle_gamma   90.00
#
_symmetry.space_group_name_H-M   'P 1'
#
loop_
_entity.id
_entity.type
_entity.pdbx_description
1 polymer ?
#
loop_
_entity_poly.entity_id
_entity_poly.type
_entity_poly.pdbx_seq_one_letter_code
_entity_poly.pdbx_strand_id
1 'polypeptide(L)'
;MSDSAVDYARMNIQELKNALQLHMKYVKRQRGGDRLNLSHKNVESLRFDKIDLSDAELVGLHAANASFKGALLTRANLFGADLTGVDFSNADLTRADLRGARFARANLEGADLTDSDLREGQIMRQSDEGELSYIDNGNSDSRFDDANLRHSNLEKVRMGRAMGSGTDLFQANLKGARLSGCDFTGADLSGAVLDGADLSDANLARANLKGAEMIGVVLDGACLEGVDLTAARFRKSEIMAAKSIEGAIMPRTAEDLGISVDELMADHKAWMMSGGAKGEQAVFKGVDLTGFAHPGIALSAAEFSDAILTHANFEHSFFSMANFSGAMLAQVNFSHVDLRGAKFQCAKMTKASLVSADLSAMPIAGGGGRTWPTNLRGANLVDADLTHADLSQCDFTGATLQGADLTSVDVSGANFEGADLTDATVEGVDFSSCVLTDVIGIDASLAQKPKKTGAPAAKTAAG
;
A
#
# COMPACT_ATOMS: atom_id res chain seq x y z
N MET A 1 31.09 3.79 32.32
CA MET A 1 30.12 3.19 33.26
C MET A 1 29.33 2.21 32.42
N SER A 2 29.50 0.93 32.71
CA SER A 2 29.00 -0.19 31.90
C SER A 2 27.47 -0.20 31.87
N ASP A 3 26.91 -0.31 30.66
CA ASP A 3 25.53 -0.72 30.40
C ASP A 3 25.13 -1.86 31.33
N SER A 4 24.29 -1.57 32.32
CA SER A 4 23.53 -2.61 32.99
C SER A 4 22.34 -2.94 32.09
N ALA A 5 22.56 -3.81 31.11
CA ALA A 5 21.45 -4.46 30.43
C ALA A 5 20.53 -5.05 31.51
N VAL A 6 19.33 -4.50 31.64
CA VAL A 6 18.32 -5.03 32.57
C VAL A 6 18.02 -6.45 32.07
N ASP A 7 18.38 -7.46 32.87
CA ASP A 7 18.17 -8.86 32.53
C ASP A 7 16.68 -9.20 32.67
N TYR A 8 15.93 -9.08 31.58
CA TYR A 8 14.52 -9.43 31.54
C TYR A 8 14.38 -10.94 31.41
N ALA A 9 14.17 -11.62 32.54
CA ALA A 9 13.90 -13.05 32.57
C ALA A 9 12.77 -13.42 31.59
N ARG A 10 13.05 -14.39 30.71
CA ARG A 10 12.11 -14.85 29.68
C ARG A 10 10.82 -15.38 30.33
N MET A 11 9.68 -15.00 29.77
CA MET A 11 8.38 -15.38 30.30
C MET A 11 8.18 -16.90 30.26
N ASN A 12 7.65 -17.47 31.34
CA ASN A 12 7.26 -18.86 31.38
C ASN A 12 6.08 -19.12 30.43
N ILE A 13 6.22 -20.09 29.52
CA ILE A 13 5.22 -20.40 28.49
C ILE A 13 3.88 -20.84 29.09
N GLN A 14 3.90 -21.58 30.20
CA GLN A 14 2.65 -22.04 30.84
C GLN A 14 1.92 -20.87 31.51
N GLU A 15 2.65 -19.96 32.15
CA GLU A 15 2.08 -18.73 32.71
C GLU A 15 1.49 -17.86 31.60
N LEU A 16 2.20 -17.71 30.48
CA LEU A 16 1.72 -16.99 29.31
C LEU A 16 0.42 -17.58 28.76
N LYS A 17 0.36 -18.91 28.58
CA LYS A 17 -0.87 -19.59 28.13
C LYS A 17 -2.04 -19.34 29.07
N ASN A 18 -1.81 -19.41 30.38
CA ASN A 18 -2.85 -19.15 31.37
C ASN A 18 -3.32 -17.70 31.30
N ALA A 19 -2.40 -16.73 31.20
CA ALA A 19 -2.73 -15.31 31.07
C ALA A 19 -3.52 -15.02 29.78
N LEU A 20 -3.12 -15.61 28.64
CA LEU A 20 -3.85 -15.50 27.39
C LEU A 20 -5.26 -16.09 27.47
N GLN A 21 -5.46 -17.22 28.17
CA GLN A 21 -6.79 -17.79 28.39
C GLN A 21 -7.69 -16.87 29.22
N LEU A 22 -7.14 -16.23 30.25
CA LEU A 22 -7.85 -15.23 31.05
C LEU A 22 -8.19 -14.00 30.19
N HIS A 23 -7.29 -13.58 29.31
CA HIS A 23 -7.52 -12.48 28.38
C HIS A 23 -8.61 -12.79 27.35
N MET A 24 -8.64 -13.99 26.79
CA MET A 24 -9.72 -14.41 25.88
C MET A 24 -11.09 -14.38 26.57
N LYS A 25 -11.16 -14.69 27.86
CA LYS A 25 -12.39 -14.52 28.66
C LYS A 25 -12.72 -13.04 28.86
N TYR A 26 -11.73 -12.20 29.11
CA TYR A 26 -11.89 -10.75 29.27
C TYR A 26 -12.49 -10.11 28.01
N VAL A 27 -11.88 -10.38 26.84
CA VAL A 27 -12.36 -9.90 25.53
C VAL A 27 -13.81 -10.34 25.27
N LYS A 28 -14.15 -11.60 25.60
CA LYS A 28 -15.51 -12.15 25.47
C LYS A 28 -16.48 -11.71 26.58
N ARG A 29 -16.06 -10.82 27.49
CA ARG A 29 -16.84 -10.35 28.65
C ARG A 29 -17.36 -11.47 29.56
N GLN A 30 -16.56 -12.52 29.72
CA GLN A 30 -16.89 -13.69 30.54
C GLN A 30 -16.37 -13.53 31.97
N ARG A 31 -17.11 -14.09 32.94
CA ARG A 31 -16.73 -14.05 34.36
C ARG A 31 -15.36 -14.70 34.58
N GLY A 32 -14.52 -14.05 35.37
CA GLY A 32 -13.16 -14.53 35.67
C GLY A 32 -12.16 -14.34 34.53
N GLY A 33 -12.50 -13.54 33.51
CA GLY A 33 -11.52 -13.01 32.57
C GLY A 33 -10.71 -11.89 33.19
N ASP A 34 -9.46 -11.77 32.76
CA ASP A 34 -8.54 -10.72 33.21
C ASP A 34 -7.79 -10.15 32.01
N ARG A 35 -7.47 -8.86 32.08
CA ARG A 35 -6.75 -8.16 31.01
C ARG A 35 -5.32 -8.68 30.95
N LEU A 36 -4.80 -8.93 29.76
CA LEU A 36 -3.44 -9.41 29.63
C LEU A 36 -2.48 -8.32 30.11
N ASN A 37 -1.60 -8.65 31.04
CA ASN A 37 -0.54 -7.77 31.49
C ASN A 37 0.81 -8.47 31.32
N LEU A 38 1.57 -8.01 30.34
CA LEU A 38 2.94 -8.45 30.05
C LEU A 38 3.95 -7.31 30.26
N SER A 39 3.60 -6.32 31.09
CA SER A 39 4.48 -5.17 31.32
C SER A 39 5.86 -5.63 31.79
N HIS A 40 6.90 -5.12 31.13
CA HIS A 40 8.31 -5.47 31.37
C HIS A 40 8.67 -6.96 31.24
N LYS A 41 7.82 -7.77 30.61
CA LYS A 41 8.12 -9.18 30.35
C LYS A 41 8.95 -9.33 29.08
N ASN A 42 9.71 -10.42 29.02
CA ASN A 42 10.45 -10.81 27.82
C ASN A 42 9.72 -11.95 27.10
N VAL A 43 9.20 -11.63 25.91
CA VAL A 43 8.50 -12.52 24.98
C VAL A 43 9.21 -12.57 23.62
N GLU A 44 10.51 -12.30 23.60
CA GLU A 44 11.34 -12.31 22.40
C GLU A 44 11.12 -13.60 21.58
N SER A 45 10.94 -13.41 20.26
CA SER A 45 10.71 -14.49 19.29
C SER A 45 9.49 -15.39 19.57
N LEU A 46 8.55 -14.98 20.45
CA LEU A 46 7.29 -15.70 20.66
C LEU A 46 6.24 -15.31 19.62
N ARG A 47 5.23 -16.16 19.45
CA ARG A 47 4.15 -15.98 18.47
C ARG A 47 2.83 -15.66 19.16
N PHE A 48 2.19 -14.60 18.67
CA PHE A 48 0.89 -14.05 19.06
C PHE A 48 -0.05 -13.86 17.86
N ASP A 49 0.26 -14.48 16.72
CA ASP A 49 -0.49 -14.32 15.48
C ASP A 49 -1.99 -14.58 15.65
N LYS A 50 -2.80 -13.67 15.12
CA LYS A 50 -4.27 -13.75 15.11
C LYS A 50 -4.91 -13.87 16.49
N ILE A 51 -4.20 -13.46 17.55
CA ILE A 51 -4.75 -13.38 18.90
C ILE A 51 -5.39 -12.00 19.10
N ASP A 52 -6.54 -11.97 19.77
CA ASP A 52 -7.13 -10.73 20.26
C ASP A 52 -6.45 -10.28 21.56
N LEU A 53 -5.58 -9.28 21.43
CA LEU A 53 -4.83 -8.61 22.48
C LEU A 53 -5.38 -7.19 22.73
N SER A 54 -6.64 -6.93 22.37
CA SER A 54 -7.27 -5.62 22.57
C SER A 54 -7.21 -5.22 24.05
N ASP A 55 -6.88 -3.95 24.29
CA ASP A 55 -6.74 -3.36 25.62
C ASP A 55 -5.60 -3.97 26.48
N ALA A 56 -4.73 -4.85 25.95
CA ALA A 56 -3.63 -5.45 26.70
C ALA A 56 -2.61 -4.42 27.23
N GLU A 57 -2.05 -4.67 28.41
CA GLU A 57 -0.96 -3.88 29.00
C GLU A 57 0.39 -4.52 28.66
N LEU A 58 1.13 -3.87 27.78
CA LEU A 58 2.38 -4.32 27.18
C LEU A 58 3.49 -3.25 27.38
N VAL A 59 3.39 -2.45 28.44
CA VAL A 59 4.33 -1.36 28.75
C VAL A 59 5.74 -1.93 28.93
N GLY A 60 6.72 -1.38 28.21
CA GLY A 60 8.11 -1.81 28.29
C GLY A 60 8.31 -3.30 27.97
N LEU A 61 7.41 -3.91 27.20
CA LEU A 61 7.52 -5.30 26.76
C LEU A 61 8.80 -5.50 25.92
N HIS A 62 9.53 -6.58 26.14
CA HIS A 62 10.63 -7.00 25.25
C HIS A 62 10.10 -8.07 24.30
N ALA A 63 9.75 -7.66 23.10
CA ALA A 63 9.15 -8.49 22.07
C ALA A 63 9.93 -8.39 20.75
N ALA A 64 11.24 -8.14 20.83
CA ALA A 64 12.10 -8.15 19.65
C ALA A 64 11.93 -9.48 18.88
N ASN A 65 11.82 -9.38 17.56
CA ASN A 65 11.59 -10.51 16.65
C ASN A 65 10.39 -11.40 16.97
N ALA A 66 9.47 -10.97 17.84
CA ALA A 66 8.21 -11.68 18.07
C ALA A 66 7.28 -11.53 16.85
N SER A 67 6.28 -12.40 16.78
CA SER A 67 5.29 -12.38 15.70
C SER A 67 3.92 -12.05 16.28
N PHE A 68 3.27 -11.03 15.75
CA PHE A 68 1.91 -10.57 16.04
C PHE A 68 1.11 -10.46 14.74
N LYS A 69 1.43 -11.29 13.74
CA LYS A 69 0.81 -11.25 12.42
C LYS A 69 -0.70 -11.40 12.52
N GLY A 70 -1.44 -10.41 12.02
CA GLY A 70 -2.90 -10.39 12.07
C GLY A 70 -3.50 -10.36 13.49
N ALA A 71 -2.71 -10.03 14.53
CA ALA A 71 -3.22 -9.88 15.88
C ALA A 71 -4.07 -8.62 16.01
N LEU A 72 -5.05 -8.63 16.92
CA LEU A 72 -5.82 -7.43 17.27
C LEU A 72 -5.18 -6.81 18.52
N LEU A 73 -4.62 -5.62 18.39
CA LEU A 73 -3.97 -4.83 19.43
C LEU A 73 -4.69 -3.48 19.61
N THR A 74 -5.98 -3.43 19.28
CA THR A 74 -6.80 -2.24 19.38
C THR A 74 -6.75 -1.70 20.81
N ARG A 75 -6.35 -0.44 21.00
CA ARG A 75 -6.17 0.21 22.31
C ARG A 75 -5.16 -0.49 23.25
N ALA A 76 -4.29 -1.36 22.74
CA ALA A 76 -3.23 -1.94 23.56
C ALA A 76 -2.23 -0.86 23.98
N ASN A 77 -1.66 -1.02 25.16
CA ASN A 77 -0.65 -0.12 25.71
C ASN A 77 0.75 -0.71 25.52
N LEU A 78 1.46 -0.27 24.48
CA LEU A 78 2.81 -0.67 24.09
C LEU A 78 3.85 0.41 24.45
N PHE A 79 3.52 1.31 25.40
CA PHE A 79 4.39 2.41 25.81
C PHE A 79 5.81 1.93 26.15
N GLY A 80 6.81 2.47 25.45
CA GLY A 80 8.22 2.14 25.67
C GLY A 80 8.62 0.69 25.38
N ALA A 81 7.81 -0.09 24.66
CA ALA A 81 8.12 -1.47 24.32
C ALA A 81 9.29 -1.58 23.33
N ASP A 82 10.11 -2.61 23.47
CA ASP A 82 11.07 -3.04 22.46
C ASP A 82 10.40 -4.03 21.51
N LEU A 83 10.12 -3.54 20.32
CA LEU A 83 9.42 -4.18 19.21
C LEU A 83 10.36 -4.28 18.00
N THR A 84 11.68 -4.22 18.21
CA THR A 84 12.67 -4.26 17.13
C THR A 84 12.53 -5.55 16.32
N GLY A 85 12.37 -5.44 15.00
CA GLY A 85 12.21 -6.60 14.10
C GLY A 85 10.93 -7.42 14.29
N VAL A 86 9.94 -6.90 15.04
CA VAL A 86 8.66 -7.60 15.25
C VAL A 86 7.88 -7.72 13.94
N ASP A 87 7.11 -8.79 13.77
CA ASP A 87 6.16 -8.95 12.65
C ASP A 87 4.75 -8.58 13.10
N PHE A 88 4.30 -7.38 12.75
CA PHE A 88 2.92 -6.87 12.85
C PHE A 88 2.17 -6.91 11.51
N SER A 89 2.61 -7.69 10.52
CA SER A 89 1.94 -7.69 9.21
C SER A 89 0.44 -7.97 9.35
N ASN A 90 -0.37 -7.09 8.77
CA ASN A 90 -1.84 -7.09 8.86
C ASN A 90 -2.42 -7.04 10.29
N ALA A 91 -1.66 -6.63 11.30
CA ALA A 91 -2.16 -6.46 12.66
C ALA A 91 -3.01 -5.17 12.79
N ASP A 92 -3.97 -5.18 13.72
CA ASP A 92 -4.77 -4.00 14.06
C ASP A 92 -4.22 -3.35 15.33
N LEU A 93 -3.49 -2.25 15.18
CA LEU A 93 -2.95 -1.39 16.24
C LEU A 93 -3.78 -0.10 16.41
N THR A 94 -5.04 -0.09 15.97
CA THR A 94 -5.91 1.10 16.03
C THR A 94 -5.99 1.63 17.46
N ARG A 95 -5.68 2.92 17.63
CA ARG A 95 -5.63 3.62 18.94
C ARG A 95 -4.69 3.00 19.97
N ALA A 96 -3.71 2.20 19.56
CA ALA A 96 -2.67 1.72 20.46
C ALA A 96 -1.79 2.88 20.95
N ASP A 97 -1.29 2.76 22.17
CA ASP A 97 -0.28 3.68 22.72
C ASP A 97 1.10 3.08 22.50
N LEU A 98 1.85 3.67 21.59
CA LEU A 98 3.18 3.26 21.14
C LEU A 98 4.22 4.33 21.48
N ARG A 99 3.92 5.24 22.42
CA ARG A 99 4.85 6.32 22.74
C ARG A 99 6.16 5.78 23.30
N GLY A 100 7.28 6.23 22.74
CA GLY A 100 8.63 5.75 23.10
C GLY A 100 8.90 4.29 22.69
N ALA A 101 8.01 3.65 21.93
CA ALA A 101 8.25 2.29 21.46
C ALA A 101 9.36 2.27 20.39
N ARG A 102 10.15 1.20 20.37
CA ARG A 102 11.21 0.97 19.39
C ARG A 102 10.80 -0.17 18.48
N PHE A 103 10.54 0.10 17.22
CA PHE A 103 10.13 -0.88 16.22
C PHE A 103 10.95 -0.71 14.93
N ALA A 104 12.23 -0.35 15.07
CA ALA A 104 13.18 -0.37 13.96
C ALA A 104 13.19 -1.76 13.30
N ARG A 105 13.21 -1.78 11.97
CA ARG A 105 13.18 -3.01 11.14
C ARG A 105 11.96 -3.90 11.36
N ALA A 106 10.92 -3.42 12.03
CA ALA A 106 9.68 -4.16 12.18
C ALA A 106 8.95 -4.29 10.82
N ASN A 107 8.18 -5.36 10.67
CA ASN A 107 7.28 -5.54 9.54
C ASN A 107 5.85 -5.16 9.94
N LEU A 108 5.36 -4.03 9.46
CA LEU A 108 4.00 -3.52 9.61
C LEU A 108 3.26 -3.45 8.27
N GLU A 109 3.67 -4.26 7.28
CA GLU A 109 2.99 -4.31 5.98
C GLU A 109 1.50 -4.59 6.16
N GLY A 110 0.65 -3.70 5.63
CA GLY A 110 -0.80 -3.79 5.73
C GLY A 110 -1.39 -3.63 7.15
N ALA A 111 -0.60 -3.24 8.16
CA ALA A 111 -1.10 -3.03 9.51
C ALA A 111 -1.99 -1.77 9.60
N ASP A 112 -2.97 -1.77 10.52
CA ASP A 112 -3.80 -0.61 10.82
C ASP A 112 -3.32 0.08 12.10
N LEU A 113 -2.80 1.29 11.99
CA LEU A 113 -2.32 2.15 13.08
C LEU A 113 -3.22 3.40 13.25
N THR A 114 -4.46 3.38 12.74
CA THR A 114 -5.37 4.52 12.78
C THR A 114 -5.50 5.09 14.20
N ASP A 115 -5.39 6.41 14.34
CA ASP A 115 -5.49 7.12 15.62
C ASP A 115 -4.49 6.65 16.72
N SER A 116 -3.46 5.88 16.39
CA SER A 116 -2.44 5.46 17.37
C SER A 116 -1.49 6.61 17.74
N ASP A 117 -0.80 6.47 18.88
CA ASP A 117 0.10 7.50 19.42
C ASP A 117 1.53 6.96 19.53
N LEU A 118 2.43 7.47 18.68
CA LEU A 118 3.85 7.14 18.61
C LEU A 118 4.73 8.35 18.93
N ARG A 119 4.21 9.36 19.64
CA ARG A 119 5.05 10.47 20.12
C ARG A 119 6.16 9.97 21.03
N GLU A 120 7.20 10.77 21.22
CA GLU A 120 8.24 10.50 22.22
C GLU A 120 7.65 10.16 23.60
N GLY A 121 8.35 9.28 24.33
CA GLY A 121 7.92 8.78 25.62
C GLY A 121 9.06 8.15 26.39
N GLN A 122 9.12 8.40 27.70
CA GLN A 122 10.13 7.81 28.57
C GLN A 122 9.47 7.07 29.73
N ILE A 123 10.01 5.88 30.06
CA ILE A 123 9.61 5.14 31.25
C ILE A 123 10.46 5.64 32.43
N MET A 124 9.80 6.02 33.51
CA MET A 124 10.47 6.32 34.79
C MET A 124 10.44 5.08 35.69
N ARG A 125 11.56 4.77 36.31
CA ARG A 125 11.67 3.74 37.35
C ARG A 125 11.95 4.41 38.69
N GLN A 126 11.28 3.95 39.72
CA GLN A 126 11.66 4.27 41.09
C GLN A 126 12.67 3.23 41.60
N SER A 127 13.82 3.68 42.11
CA SER A 127 14.77 2.80 42.79
C SER A 127 14.20 2.32 44.13
N ASP A 128 14.82 1.29 44.71
CA ASP A 128 14.45 0.78 46.04
C ASP A 128 14.60 1.87 47.14
N GLU A 129 15.43 2.89 46.87
CA GLU A 129 15.65 4.04 47.75
C GLU A 129 14.66 5.20 47.50
N GLY A 130 13.71 5.01 46.57
CA GLY A 130 12.66 5.99 46.27
C GLY A 130 13.03 7.03 45.22
N GLU A 131 14.26 7.00 44.69
CA GLU A 131 14.73 7.91 43.64
C GLU A 131 14.09 7.58 42.30
N LEU A 132 13.57 8.60 41.60
CA LEU A 132 13.06 8.45 40.25
C LEU A 132 14.19 8.63 39.25
N SER A 133 14.47 7.61 38.44
CA SER A 133 15.38 7.69 37.30
C SER A 133 14.67 7.29 36.02
N TYR A 134 15.10 7.87 34.89
CA TYR A 134 14.65 7.38 33.58
C TYR A 134 15.29 6.03 33.30
N ILE A 135 14.50 5.11 32.74
CA ILE A 135 15.07 3.91 32.14
C ILE A 135 15.72 4.37 30.83
N ASP A 136 17.05 4.38 30.80
CA ASP A 136 17.81 4.65 29.58
C ASP A 136 17.70 3.44 28.66
N ASN A 137 16.72 3.48 27.76
CA ASN A 137 16.53 2.48 26.69
C ASN A 137 17.21 2.91 25.38
N GLY A 138 18.15 3.86 25.42
CA GLY A 138 18.97 4.26 24.27
C GLY A 138 18.43 5.41 23.42
N ASN A 139 17.20 5.89 23.63
CA ASN A 139 16.71 7.24 23.29
C ASN A 139 15.28 7.44 23.84
N SER A 140 14.82 8.68 24.03
CA SER A 140 13.41 9.01 24.36
C SER A 140 12.44 8.90 23.18
N ASP A 141 13.00 8.89 21.97
CA ASP A 141 12.22 9.07 20.76
C ASP A 141 11.69 7.72 20.30
N SER A 142 10.45 7.70 19.82
CA SER A 142 9.93 6.54 19.11
C SER A 142 10.76 6.33 17.86
N ARG A 143 11.24 5.10 17.65
CA ARG A 143 12.14 4.75 16.54
C ARG A 143 11.56 3.65 15.67
N PHE A 144 11.58 3.88 14.37
CA PHE A 144 11.09 2.96 13.35
C PHE A 144 11.93 2.99 12.08
N ASP A 145 13.22 3.30 12.25
CA ASP A 145 14.22 3.25 11.20
C ASP A 145 14.18 1.89 10.48
N ASP A 146 14.26 1.93 9.15
CA ASP A 146 14.21 0.76 8.26
C ASP A 146 12.96 -0.14 8.44
N ALA A 147 11.88 0.32 9.10
CA ALA A 147 10.65 -0.46 9.23
C ALA A 147 9.91 -0.56 7.89
N ASN A 148 9.24 -1.69 7.65
CA ASN A 148 8.36 -1.90 6.51
C ASN A 148 6.93 -1.51 6.92
N LEU A 149 6.42 -0.40 6.44
CA LEU A 149 5.05 0.11 6.62
C LEU A 149 4.29 0.17 5.30
N ARG A 150 4.69 -0.64 4.31
CA ARG A 150 4.03 -0.70 3.00
C ARG A 150 2.55 -0.99 3.14
N HIS A 151 1.71 -0.27 2.39
CA HIS A 151 0.25 -0.46 2.38
C HIS A 151 -0.43 -0.33 3.75
N SER A 152 0.25 0.17 4.78
CA SER A 152 -0.31 0.33 6.13
C SER A 152 -1.27 1.51 6.21
N ASN A 153 -2.19 1.46 7.16
CA ASN A 153 -3.09 2.57 7.47
C ASN A 153 -2.58 3.35 8.69
N LEU A 154 -2.09 4.55 8.48
CA LEU A 154 -1.57 5.48 9.49
C LEU A 154 -2.47 6.74 9.58
N GLU A 155 -3.75 6.64 9.21
CA GLU A 155 -4.67 7.78 9.24
C GLU A 155 -4.72 8.40 10.65
N LYS A 156 -4.50 9.71 10.73
CA LYS A 156 -4.52 10.51 11.98
C LYS A 156 -3.53 10.04 13.06
N VAL A 157 -2.54 9.24 12.68
CA VAL A 157 -1.49 8.81 13.61
C VAL A 157 -0.76 10.03 14.19
N ARG A 158 -0.33 9.93 15.46
CA ARG A 158 0.45 10.98 16.11
C ARG A 158 1.88 10.51 16.30
N MET A 159 2.82 11.01 15.51
CA MET A 159 4.22 10.58 15.61
C MET A 159 5.23 11.73 15.58
N GLY A 160 4.82 12.93 16.01
CA GLY A 160 5.72 14.10 16.04
C GLY A 160 7.06 13.81 16.74
N ARG A 161 8.14 14.23 16.08
CA ARG A 161 9.55 13.98 16.44
C ARG A 161 10.02 12.53 16.45
N ALA A 162 9.24 11.58 15.94
CA ALA A 162 9.69 10.21 15.81
C ALA A 162 10.77 10.05 14.72
N MET A 163 11.67 9.07 14.90
CA MET A 163 12.77 8.79 13.98
C MET A 163 12.40 7.60 13.08
N GLY A 164 12.34 7.83 11.77
CA GLY A 164 11.93 6.86 10.76
C GLY A 164 12.81 6.94 9.52
N SER A 165 14.13 7.03 9.71
CA SER A 165 15.05 7.10 8.57
C SER A 165 15.02 5.79 7.78
N GLY A 166 14.99 5.88 6.45
CA GLY A 166 14.95 4.71 5.57
C GLY A 166 13.69 3.83 5.67
N THR A 167 12.63 4.27 6.35
CA THR A 167 11.37 3.53 6.44
C THR A 167 10.71 3.38 5.07
N ASP A 168 10.13 2.21 4.80
CA ASP A 168 9.32 1.96 3.60
C ASP A 168 7.83 2.21 3.90
N LEU A 169 7.32 3.32 3.40
CA LEU A 169 5.92 3.78 3.50
C LEU A 169 5.22 3.70 2.12
N PHE A 170 5.69 2.85 1.21
CA PHE A 170 5.12 2.71 -0.12
C PHE A 170 3.61 2.47 -0.03
N GLN A 171 2.84 3.36 -0.67
CA GLN A 171 1.37 3.34 -0.66
C GLN A 171 0.72 3.30 0.73
N ALA A 172 1.38 3.79 1.78
CA ALA A 172 0.77 3.93 3.09
C ALA A 172 -0.26 5.08 3.12
N ASN A 173 -1.32 4.93 3.92
CA ASN A 173 -2.30 5.98 4.17
C ASN A 173 -1.90 6.82 5.39
N LEU A 174 -1.38 8.02 5.19
CA LEU A 174 -0.97 8.98 6.22
C LEU A 174 -1.94 10.19 6.30
N LYS A 175 -3.17 10.03 5.82
CA LYS A 175 -4.15 11.14 5.76
C LYS A 175 -4.36 11.77 7.14
N GLY A 176 -4.21 13.08 7.24
CA GLY A 176 -4.36 13.83 8.49
C GLY A 176 -3.40 13.44 9.61
N ALA A 177 -2.33 12.70 9.33
CA ALA A 177 -1.32 12.32 10.31
C ALA A 177 -0.59 13.55 10.87
N ARG A 178 -0.14 13.46 12.13
CA ARG A 178 0.67 14.49 12.80
C ARG A 178 2.12 14.06 12.88
N LEU A 179 2.91 14.55 11.93
CA LEU A 179 4.28 14.15 11.61
C LEU A 179 5.30 15.27 11.86
N SER A 180 4.91 16.28 12.65
CA SER A 180 5.73 17.46 12.87
C SER A 180 7.08 17.09 13.48
N GLY A 181 8.18 17.50 12.84
CA GLY A 181 9.55 17.25 13.28
C GLY A 181 10.04 15.81 13.12
N CYS A 182 9.33 14.94 12.40
CA CYS A 182 9.80 13.58 12.11
C CYS A 182 11.05 13.57 11.23
N ASP A 183 11.88 12.54 11.39
CA ASP A 183 12.95 12.23 10.45
C ASP A 183 12.52 11.11 9.50
N PHE A 184 12.32 11.46 8.23
CA PHE A 184 12.02 10.58 7.10
C PHE A 184 13.16 10.60 6.07
N THR A 185 14.38 10.90 6.48
CA THR A 185 15.53 10.92 5.56
C THR A 185 15.64 9.59 4.82
N GLY A 186 15.63 9.65 3.49
CA GLY A 186 15.72 8.46 2.63
C GLY A 186 14.54 7.49 2.70
N ALA A 187 13.41 7.87 3.33
CA ALA A 187 12.22 7.02 3.37
C ALA A 187 11.57 6.89 1.98
N ASP A 188 10.94 5.75 1.71
CA ASP A 188 10.13 5.55 0.51
C ASP A 188 8.66 5.83 0.82
N LEU A 189 8.17 7.02 0.45
CA LEU A 189 6.76 7.40 0.55
C LEU A 189 6.06 7.34 -0.83
N SER A 190 6.61 6.59 -1.79
CA SER A 190 6.03 6.59 -3.14
C SER A 190 4.62 6.02 -3.14
N GLY A 191 3.71 6.72 -3.82
CA GLY A 191 2.29 6.40 -3.84
C GLY A 191 1.52 6.70 -2.54
N ALA A 192 2.17 7.13 -1.45
CA ALA A 192 1.52 7.37 -0.17
C ALA A 192 0.43 8.46 -0.23
N VAL A 193 -0.54 8.39 0.68
CA VAL A 193 -1.63 9.38 0.81
C VAL A 193 -1.38 10.23 2.05
N LEU A 194 -0.93 11.46 1.86
CA LEU A 194 -0.56 12.45 2.88
C LEU A 194 -1.54 13.64 2.93
N ASP A 195 -2.72 13.52 2.30
CA ASP A 195 -3.71 14.60 2.25
C ASP A 195 -4.01 15.12 3.68
N GLY A 196 -3.81 16.42 3.89
CA GLY A 196 -4.01 17.07 5.19
C GLY A 196 -3.02 16.69 6.31
N ALA A 197 -1.95 15.95 6.02
CA ALA A 197 -0.93 15.62 7.02
C ALA A 197 -0.10 16.85 7.42
N ASP A 198 0.33 16.88 8.68
CA ASP A 198 1.21 17.92 9.21
C ASP A 198 2.66 17.40 9.24
N LEU A 199 3.46 17.85 8.29
CA LEU A 199 4.90 17.56 8.15
C LEU A 199 5.75 18.79 8.53
N SER A 200 5.22 19.71 9.35
CA SER A 200 5.96 20.90 9.77
C SER A 200 7.29 20.52 10.44
N ASP A 201 8.38 21.19 10.09
CA ASP A 201 9.75 20.92 10.58
C ASP A 201 10.27 19.49 10.31
N ALA A 202 9.59 18.67 9.51
CA ALA A 202 10.03 17.32 9.20
C ALA A 202 11.25 17.31 8.28
N ASN A 203 12.12 16.31 8.43
CA ASN A 203 13.23 16.08 7.53
C ASN A 203 12.88 14.98 6.52
N LEU A 204 12.68 15.34 5.26
CA LEU A 204 12.38 14.45 4.13
C LEU A 204 13.54 14.40 3.13
N ALA A 205 14.76 14.76 3.56
CA ALA A 205 15.91 14.79 2.67
C ALA A 205 16.09 13.43 1.99
N ARG A 206 16.18 13.43 0.65
CA ARG A 206 16.33 12.24 -0.20
C ARG A 206 15.19 11.22 -0.10
N ALA A 207 14.05 11.59 0.49
CA ALA A 207 12.88 10.73 0.49
C ALA A 207 12.31 10.60 -0.93
N ASN A 208 11.66 9.47 -1.20
CA ASN A 208 10.95 9.23 -2.44
C ASN A 208 9.46 9.53 -2.23
N LEU A 209 8.95 10.66 -2.73
CA LEU A 209 7.54 11.04 -2.68
C LEU A 209 6.84 10.82 -4.03
N LYS A 210 7.42 10.00 -4.89
CA LYS A 210 6.92 9.79 -6.24
C LYS A 210 5.48 9.28 -6.25
N GLY A 211 4.59 9.95 -6.95
CA GLY A 211 3.17 9.58 -6.99
C GLY A 211 2.42 9.76 -5.66
N ALA A 212 3.00 10.44 -4.67
CA ALA A 212 2.33 10.72 -3.40
C ALA A 212 1.20 11.74 -3.58
N GLU A 213 0.10 11.57 -2.84
CA GLU A 213 -0.97 12.57 -2.75
C GLU A 213 -0.77 13.42 -1.51
N MET A 214 -0.62 14.72 -1.68
CA MET A 214 -0.21 15.64 -0.61
C MET A 214 -1.09 16.89 -0.57
N ILE A 215 -2.35 16.82 -0.97
CA ILE A 215 -3.23 17.99 -1.01
C ILE A 215 -3.55 18.45 0.41
N GLY A 216 -3.26 19.72 0.70
CA GLY A 216 -3.45 20.30 2.02
C GLY A 216 -2.42 19.87 3.06
N VAL A 217 -1.31 19.26 2.63
CA VAL A 217 -0.17 18.98 3.50
C VAL A 217 0.40 20.29 4.07
N VAL A 218 0.83 20.26 5.33
CA VAL A 218 1.58 21.36 5.95
C VAL A 218 3.06 21.03 5.91
N LEU A 219 3.87 21.88 5.28
CA LEU A 219 5.31 21.69 5.09
C LEU A 219 6.14 22.85 5.68
N ASP A 220 5.55 23.65 6.57
CA ASP A 220 6.20 24.80 7.19
C ASP A 220 7.51 24.34 7.87
N GLY A 221 8.67 24.84 7.41
CA GLY A 221 9.96 24.49 8.01
C GLY A 221 10.55 23.14 7.57
N ALA A 222 9.84 22.34 6.77
CA ALA A 222 10.28 21.02 6.34
C ALA A 222 11.51 21.07 5.40
N CYS A 223 12.37 20.05 5.46
CA CYS A 223 13.51 19.87 4.56
C CYS A 223 13.16 18.88 3.43
N LEU A 224 13.11 19.34 2.18
CA LEU A 224 12.81 18.55 0.99
C LEU A 224 14.05 18.41 0.06
N GLU A 225 15.25 18.45 0.62
CA GLU A 225 16.49 18.40 -0.17
C GLU A 225 16.65 17.06 -0.88
N GLY A 226 16.82 17.08 -2.20
CA GLY A 226 16.98 15.87 -3.01
C GLY A 226 15.75 14.95 -3.02
N VAL A 227 14.58 15.45 -2.61
CA VAL A 227 13.35 14.66 -2.59
C VAL A 227 12.88 14.37 -4.04
N ASP A 228 12.36 13.17 -4.30
CA ASP A 228 11.74 12.87 -5.59
C ASP A 228 10.23 13.11 -5.51
N LEU A 229 9.75 14.19 -6.13
CA LEU A 229 8.33 14.54 -6.25
C LEU A 229 7.77 14.19 -7.64
N THR A 230 8.45 13.36 -8.43
CA THR A 230 7.94 12.90 -9.73
C THR A 230 6.51 12.38 -9.57
N ALA A 231 5.56 12.87 -10.35
CA ALA A 231 4.15 12.48 -10.25
C ALA A 231 3.43 12.79 -8.92
N ALA A 232 4.06 13.47 -7.97
CA ALA A 232 3.42 13.83 -6.71
C ALA A 232 2.36 14.91 -6.94
N ARG A 233 1.25 14.83 -6.21
CA ARG A 233 0.13 15.76 -6.33
C ARG A 233 0.08 16.68 -5.12
N PHE A 234 0.42 17.95 -5.33
CA PHE A 234 0.46 18.99 -4.30
C PHE A 234 0.05 20.34 -4.91
N ARG A 235 -0.33 21.30 -4.07
CA ARG A 235 -0.46 22.71 -4.49
C ARG A 235 0.92 23.34 -4.45
N LYS A 236 1.23 24.16 -5.45
CA LYS A 236 2.51 24.89 -5.50
C LYS A 236 2.80 25.68 -4.22
N SER A 237 1.77 26.23 -3.57
CA SER A 237 1.91 26.95 -2.28
C SER A 237 2.43 26.07 -1.14
N GLU A 238 2.13 24.77 -1.14
CA GLU A 238 2.53 23.83 -0.09
C GLU A 238 4.04 23.58 -0.14
N ILE A 239 4.59 23.34 -1.32
CA ILE A 239 6.05 23.14 -1.50
C ILE A 239 6.84 24.42 -1.20
N MET A 240 6.27 25.59 -1.50
CA MET A 240 6.94 26.88 -1.23
C MET A 240 7.03 27.23 0.26
N ALA A 241 6.32 26.52 1.12
CA ALA A 241 6.40 26.66 2.57
C ALA A 241 7.58 25.89 3.20
N ALA A 242 8.16 24.95 2.45
CA ALA A 242 9.30 24.18 2.89
C ALA A 242 10.54 25.08 3.09
N LYS A 243 11.35 24.75 4.09
CA LYS A 243 12.60 25.45 4.41
C LYS A 243 13.64 25.33 3.29
N SER A 244 13.71 24.15 2.67
CA SER A 244 14.66 23.86 1.60
C SER A 244 14.07 22.85 0.62
N ILE A 245 14.29 23.07 -0.68
CA ILE A 245 13.92 22.18 -1.79
C ILE A 245 15.12 21.96 -2.72
N GLU A 246 16.35 22.16 -2.21
CA GLU A 246 17.55 22.07 -3.04
C GLU A 246 17.69 20.65 -3.63
N GLY A 247 17.84 20.58 -4.96
CA GLY A 247 17.96 19.28 -5.66
C GLY A 247 16.68 18.44 -5.70
N ALA A 248 15.53 18.97 -5.27
CA ALA A 248 14.25 18.28 -5.41
C ALA A 248 13.93 18.03 -6.89
N ILE A 249 13.45 16.83 -7.21
CA ILE A 249 12.99 16.46 -8.56
C ILE A 249 11.50 16.75 -8.64
N MET A 250 11.12 17.73 -9.46
CA MET A 250 9.73 18.18 -9.58
C MET A 250 8.95 17.39 -10.65
N PRO A 251 7.60 17.30 -10.57
CA PRO A 251 6.79 16.79 -11.66
C PRO A 251 7.09 17.51 -12.98
N ARG A 252 7.22 16.75 -14.07
CA ARG A 252 7.29 17.31 -15.42
C ARG A 252 5.88 17.60 -15.89
N THR A 253 5.67 18.70 -16.60
CA THR A 253 4.42 19.03 -17.28
C THR A 253 4.46 18.57 -18.73
N ALA A 254 3.31 18.56 -19.41
CA ALA A 254 3.27 18.33 -20.85
C ALA A 254 4.15 19.31 -21.65
N GLU A 255 4.30 20.55 -21.18
CA GLU A 255 5.15 21.57 -21.82
C GLU A 255 6.65 21.21 -21.74
N ASP A 256 7.07 20.56 -20.66
CA ASP A 256 8.46 20.14 -20.45
C ASP A 256 8.91 19.02 -21.42
N LEU A 257 7.99 18.42 -22.17
CA LEU A 257 8.33 17.46 -23.21
C LEU A 257 9.00 18.12 -24.42
N GLY A 258 8.78 19.42 -24.64
CA GLY A 258 9.43 20.18 -25.72
C GLY A 258 9.13 19.71 -27.15
N ILE A 259 8.20 18.76 -27.31
CA ILE A 259 7.75 18.20 -28.59
C ILE A 259 6.22 18.23 -28.62
N SER A 260 5.66 18.43 -29.81
CA SER A 260 4.21 18.34 -29.98
C SER A 260 3.74 16.89 -29.88
N VAL A 261 2.47 16.70 -29.53
CA VAL A 261 1.85 15.36 -29.53
C VAL A 261 1.95 14.73 -30.93
N ASP A 262 1.78 15.52 -31.99
CA ASP A 262 1.87 15.03 -33.38
C ASP A 262 3.26 14.49 -33.72
N GLU A 263 4.32 15.19 -33.31
CA GLU A 263 5.71 14.73 -33.51
C GLU A 263 5.99 13.46 -32.71
N LEU A 264 5.59 13.42 -31.45
CA LEU A 264 5.71 12.24 -30.59
C LEU A 264 5.00 11.04 -31.23
N MET A 265 3.80 11.24 -31.77
CA MET A 265 3.02 10.20 -32.43
C MET A 265 3.67 9.72 -33.72
N ALA A 266 4.26 10.63 -34.51
CA ALA A 266 4.98 10.27 -35.72
C ALA A 266 6.20 9.41 -35.43
N ASP A 267 6.99 9.80 -34.42
CA ASP A 267 8.19 9.07 -34.00
C ASP A 267 7.83 7.71 -33.39
N HIS A 268 6.81 7.67 -32.52
CA HIS A 268 6.34 6.42 -31.92
C HIS A 268 5.80 5.44 -32.95
N LYS A 269 5.07 5.94 -33.94
CA LYS A 269 4.60 5.11 -35.06
C LYS A 269 5.75 4.55 -35.88
N ALA A 270 6.78 5.35 -36.18
CA ALA A 270 7.98 4.87 -36.87
C ALA A 270 8.70 3.79 -36.05
N TRP A 271 8.75 3.95 -34.73
CA TRP A 271 9.32 2.99 -33.78
C TRP A 271 8.58 1.66 -33.80
N MET A 272 7.26 1.69 -33.65
CA MET A 272 6.43 0.47 -33.70
C MET A 272 6.59 -0.28 -35.03
N MET A 273 6.47 0.41 -36.16
CA MET A 273 6.48 -0.20 -37.49
C MET A 273 7.84 -0.77 -37.89
N SER A 274 8.92 -0.29 -37.27
CA SER A 274 10.29 -0.73 -37.55
C SER A 274 10.81 -1.76 -36.55
N GLY A 275 10.02 -2.13 -35.54
CA GLY A 275 10.49 -2.97 -34.43
C GLY A 275 11.59 -2.28 -33.61
N GLY A 276 11.53 -0.95 -33.50
CA GLY A 276 12.48 -0.13 -32.75
C GLY A 276 13.72 0.37 -33.51
N ALA A 277 13.80 0.15 -34.83
CA ALA A 277 14.96 0.57 -35.62
C ALA A 277 14.94 2.03 -36.09
N LYS A 278 13.79 2.71 -36.06
CA LYS A 278 13.59 4.11 -36.49
C LYS A 278 12.58 4.79 -35.58
N GLY A 279 12.72 6.09 -35.33
CA GLY A 279 11.84 6.82 -34.41
C GLY A 279 12.12 6.45 -32.95
N GLU A 280 11.28 6.94 -32.04
CA GLU A 280 11.48 6.79 -30.59
C GLU A 280 10.20 6.27 -29.91
N GLN A 281 10.36 5.50 -28.84
CA GLN A 281 9.23 5.10 -28.00
C GLN A 281 8.61 6.33 -27.33
N ALA A 282 7.28 6.37 -27.23
CA ALA A 282 6.60 7.41 -26.48
C ALA A 282 6.84 7.19 -24.97
N VAL A 283 7.52 8.15 -24.32
CA VAL A 283 7.88 8.09 -22.89
C VAL A 283 7.29 9.29 -22.16
N PHE A 284 6.22 9.04 -21.42
CA PHE A 284 5.49 9.97 -20.56
C PHE A 284 5.73 9.73 -19.07
N LYS A 285 6.79 8.99 -18.73
CA LYS A 285 7.12 8.64 -17.34
C LYS A 285 7.14 9.88 -16.44
N GLY A 286 6.33 9.90 -15.38
CA GLY A 286 6.36 11.01 -14.42
C GLY A 286 5.81 12.35 -14.92
N VAL A 287 5.16 12.37 -16.08
CA VAL A 287 4.64 13.60 -16.71
C VAL A 287 3.21 13.84 -16.26
N ASP A 288 2.91 15.09 -15.93
CA ASP A 288 1.56 15.58 -15.70
C ASP A 288 0.86 15.85 -17.04
N LEU A 289 -0.09 14.98 -17.31
CA LEU A 289 -0.99 14.93 -18.46
C LEU A 289 -2.45 14.98 -17.95
N THR A 290 -2.71 15.70 -16.85
CA THR A 290 -4.06 15.89 -16.32
C THR A 290 -4.99 16.47 -17.39
N GLY A 291 -6.13 15.81 -17.61
CA GLY A 291 -7.10 16.21 -18.63
C GLY A 291 -6.65 16.00 -20.08
N PHE A 292 -5.54 15.29 -20.32
CA PHE A 292 -5.05 15.03 -21.67
C PHE A 292 -6.07 14.21 -22.47
N ALA A 293 -6.62 14.80 -23.52
CA ALA A 293 -7.75 14.25 -24.27
C ALA A 293 -7.36 13.94 -25.72
N HIS A 294 -7.09 12.66 -26.00
CA HIS A 294 -6.71 12.16 -27.32
C HIS A 294 -7.41 10.82 -27.58
N PRO A 295 -8.72 10.83 -27.86
CA PRO A 295 -9.44 9.61 -28.18
C PRO A 295 -8.92 9.00 -29.50
N GLY A 296 -8.86 7.67 -29.57
CA GLY A 296 -8.35 6.94 -30.72
C GLY A 296 -6.82 6.95 -30.87
N ILE A 297 -6.07 7.41 -29.85
CA ILE A 297 -4.61 7.48 -29.93
C ILE A 297 -4.00 6.08 -29.93
N ALA A 298 -2.96 5.86 -30.73
CA ALA A 298 -2.27 4.57 -30.84
C ALA A 298 -0.88 4.64 -30.22
N LEU A 299 -0.77 4.16 -28.99
CA LEU A 299 0.41 4.23 -28.12
C LEU A 299 0.69 2.87 -27.47
N SER A 300 0.54 1.78 -28.23
CA SER A 300 0.89 0.45 -27.78
C SER A 300 2.37 0.39 -27.38
N ALA A 301 2.65 -0.26 -26.25
CA ALA A 301 3.96 -0.31 -25.62
C ALA A 301 4.53 1.05 -25.18
N ALA A 302 3.75 2.13 -25.13
CA ALA A 302 4.22 3.39 -24.56
C ALA A 302 4.48 3.31 -23.04
N GLU A 303 5.32 4.21 -22.54
CA GLU A 303 5.75 4.25 -21.15
C GLU A 303 5.08 5.42 -20.40
N PHE A 304 4.12 5.10 -19.55
CA PHE A 304 3.34 6.03 -18.72
C PHE A 304 3.55 5.76 -17.22
N SER A 305 4.61 5.03 -16.81
CA SER A 305 4.84 4.78 -15.40
C SER A 305 4.88 6.10 -14.64
N ASP A 306 4.08 6.14 -13.57
CA ASP A 306 3.96 7.33 -12.72
C ASP A 306 3.51 8.58 -13.49
N ALA A 307 2.85 8.47 -14.64
CA ALA A 307 2.24 9.64 -15.27
C ALA A 307 1.02 10.10 -14.45
N ILE A 308 0.75 11.40 -14.44
CA ILE A 308 -0.52 11.94 -13.90
C ILE A 308 -1.48 12.09 -15.07
N LEU A 309 -2.52 11.27 -15.10
CA LEU A 309 -3.50 11.14 -16.17
C LEU A 309 -4.93 11.31 -15.62
N THR A 310 -5.06 12.05 -14.53
CA THR A 310 -6.35 12.30 -13.89
C THR A 310 -7.26 13.06 -14.86
N HIS A 311 -8.49 12.60 -15.04
CA HIS A 311 -9.44 13.10 -16.04
C HIS A 311 -8.97 13.01 -17.51
N ALA A 312 -7.91 12.26 -17.82
CA ALA A 312 -7.50 12.07 -19.21
C ALA A 312 -8.57 11.31 -20.00
N ASN A 313 -8.71 11.61 -21.29
CA ASN A 313 -9.67 10.94 -22.16
C ASN A 313 -8.95 10.21 -23.29
N PHE A 314 -9.06 8.88 -23.26
CA PHE A 314 -8.47 7.97 -24.22
C PHE A 314 -9.48 7.01 -24.83
N GLU A 315 -10.76 7.37 -24.89
CA GLU A 315 -11.78 6.52 -25.52
C GLU A 315 -11.32 5.98 -26.89
N HIS A 316 -11.57 4.70 -27.18
CA HIS A 316 -11.19 4.03 -28.44
C HIS A 316 -9.68 3.96 -28.76
N SER A 317 -8.82 4.21 -27.79
CA SER A 317 -7.36 4.18 -27.98
C SER A 317 -6.75 2.77 -27.93
N PHE A 318 -5.48 2.68 -28.31
CA PHE A 318 -4.70 1.44 -28.31
C PHE A 318 -3.46 1.59 -27.43
N PHE A 319 -3.42 0.83 -26.34
CA PHE A 319 -2.34 0.80 -25.37
C PHE A 319 -1.93 -0.63 -25.00
N SER A 320 -2.12 -1.58 -25.91
CA SER A 320 -1.64 -2.94 -25.71
C SER A 320 -0.16 -2.93 -25.34
N MET A 321 0.22 -3.66 -24.29
CA MET A 321 1.57 -3.72 -23.71
C MET A 321 2.11 -2.40 -23.13
N ALA A 322 1.31 -1.33 -23.00
CA ALA A 322 1.76 -0.07 -22.39
C ALA A 322 1.99 -0.22 -20.88
N ASN A 323 2.83 0.64 -20.31
CA ASN A 323 3.16 0.63 -18.90
C ASN A 323 2.56 1.83 -18.17
N PHE A 324 1.55 1.60 -17.33
CA PHE A 324 0.93 2.57 -16.43
C PHE A 324 1.21 2.27 -14.96
N SER A 325 2.24 1.48 -14.64
CA SER A 325 2.57 1.16 -13.24
C SER A 325 2.80 2.43 -12.42
N GLY A 326 2.12 2.56 -11.29
CA GLY A 326 2.15 3.73 -10.41
C GLY A 326 1.47 5.00 -10.96
N ALA A 327 0.83 4.95 -12.14
CA ALA A 327 0.20 6.12 -12.74
C ALA A 327 -1.04 6.59 -11.94
N MET A 328 -1.29 7.90 -11.92
CA MET A 328 -2.50 8.49 -11.36
C MET A 328 -3.58 8.63 -12.45
N LEU A 329 -4.54 7.73 -12.43
CA LEU A 329 -5.57 7.51 -13.45
C LEU A 329 -6.99 7.76 -12.90
N ALA A 330 -7.12 8.57 -11.84
CA ALA A 330 -8.42 8.86 -11.26
C ALA A 330 -9.33 9.51 -12.31
N GLN A 331 -10.54 8.98 -12.49
CA GLN A 331 -11.50 9.45 -13.49
C GLN A 331 -10.97 9.48 -14.93
N VAL A 332 -10.00 8.64 -15.27
CA VAL A 332 -9.58 8.45 -16.66
C VAL A 332 -10.70 7.78 -17.46
N ASN A 333 -10.85 8.16 -18.73
CA ASN A 333 -11.72 7.46 -19.66
C ASN A 333 -10.91 6.51 -20.55
N PHE A 334 -10.98 5.21 -20.23
CA PHE A 334 -10.49 4.08 -21.02
C PHE A 334 -11.62 3.27 -21.67
N SER A 335 -12.79 3.87 -21.91
CA SER A 335 -13.89 3.15 -22.55
C SER A 335 -13.51 2.70 -23.96
N HIS A 336 -13.82 1.46 -24.30
CA HIS A 336 -13.51 0.85 -25.61
C HIS A 336 -12.01 0.82 -25.98
N VAL A 337 -11.11 0.81 -24.99
CA VAL A 337 -9.65 0.82 -25.21
C VAL A 337 -9.08 -0.60 -25.26
N ASP A 338 -8.11 -0.82 -26.14
CA ASP A 338 -7.26 -2.02 -26.12
C ASP A 338 -6.13 -1.84 -25.10
N LEU A 339 -6.24 -2.53 -23.96
CA LEU A 339 -5.31 -2.53 -22.84
C LEU A 339 -4.60 -3.87 -22.66
N ARG A 340 -4.66 -4.78 -23.65
CA ARG A 340 -4.16 -6.14 -23.49
C ARG A 340 -2.69 -6.19 -23.12
N GLY A 341 -2.38 -6.91 -22.04
CA GLY A 341 -1.03 -7.08 -21.53
C GLY A 341 -0.40 -5.80 -20.98
N ALA A 342 -1.18 -4.74 -20.78
CA ALA A 342 -0.70 -3.52 -20.14
C ALA A 342 -0.36 -3.75 -18.66
N LYS A 343 0.42 -2.82 -18.09
CA LYS A 343 0.80 -2.85 -16.67
C LYS A 343 0.13 -1.70 -15.93
N PHE A 344 -0.55 -2.00 -14.85
CA PHE A 344 -1.22 -1.06 -13.95
C PHE A 344 -0.84 -1.35 -12.49
N GLN A 345 0.32 -1.96 -12.26
CA GLN A 345 0.78 -2.31 -10.92
C GLN A 345 0.75 -1.05 -10.05
N CYS A 346 0.03 -1.10 -8.93
CA CYS A 346 -0.04 0.02 -8.00
C CYS A 346 -0.61 1.32 -8.59
N ALA A 347 -1.29 1.27 -9.75
CA ALA A 347 -1.89 2.43 -10.38
C ALA A 347 -3.16 2.87 -9.63
N LYS A 348 -3.42 4.18 -9.61
CA LYS A 348 -4.56 4.78 -8.91
C LYS A 348 -5.68 5.12 -9.89
N MET A 349 -6.67 4.26 -10.03
CA MET A 349 -7.73 4.29 -11.04
C MET A 349 -9.13 4.52 -10.43
N THR A 350 -9.22 5.21 -9.29
CA THR A 350 -10.50 5.51 -8.64
C THR A 350 -11.45 6.21 -9.60
N LYS A 351 -12.68 5.69 -9.75
CA LYS A 351 -13.71 6.19 -10.67
C LYS A 351 -13.29 6.22 -12.14
N ALA A 352 -12.31 5.41 -12.54
CA ALA A 352 -11.95 5.24 -13.94
C ALA A 352 -13.11 4.58 -14.71
N SER A 353 -13.29 4.99 -15.97
CA SER A 353 -14.22 4.32 -16.90
C SER A 353 -13.43 3.36 -17.77
N LEU A 354 -13.72 2.07 -17.65
CA LEU A 354 -13.19 0.97 -18.46
C LEU A 354 -14.30 0.25 -19.23
N VAL A 355 -15.42 0.94 -19.49
CA VAL A 355 -16.58 0.39 -20.17
C VAL A 355 -16.17 -0.26 -21.50
N SER A 356 -16.46 -1.55 -21.65
CA SER A 356 -16.13 -2.33 -22.85
C SER A 356 -14.66 -2.28 -23.26
N ALA A 357 -13.74 -2.04 -22.32
CA ALA A 357 -12.31 -2.11 -22.56
C ALA A 357 -11.84 -3.57 -22.66
N ASP A 358 -10.80 -3.81 -23.47
CA ASP A 358 -10.17 -5.13 -23.60
C ASP A 358 -8.88 -5.16 -22.77
N LEU A 359 -8.96 -5.74 -21.57
CA LEU A 359 -7.82 -5.98 -20.68
C LEU A 359 -7.37 -7.44 -20.73
N SER A 360 -7.85 -8.25 -21.68
CA SER A 360 -7.51 -9.67 -21.75
C SER A 360 -6.00 -9.91 -21.86
N ALA A 361 -5.57 -11.12 -21.55
CA ALA A 361 -4.16 -11.46 -21.70
C ALA A 361 -3.71 -11.41 -23.17
N MET A 362 -2.62 -10.69 -23.43
CA MET A 362 -2.05 -10.52 -24.76
C MET A 362 -1.38 -11.82 -25.23
N PRO A 363 -1.79 -12.42 -26.36
CA PRO A 363 -1.12 -13.60 -26.89
C PRO A 363 0.33 -13.30 -27.31
N ILE A 364 1.28 -14.13 -26.88
CA ILE A 364 2.68 -13.97 -27.27
C ILE A 364 2.92 -14.74 -28.58
N ALA A 365 3.19 -14.00 -29.66
CA ALA A 365 3.51 -14.59 -30.97
C ALA A 365 4.71 -15.54 -30.88
N GLY A 366 4.57 -16.77 -31.37
CA GLY A 366 5.60 -17.81 -31.27
C GLY A 366 5.80 -18.37 -29.84
N GLY A 367 4.99 -17.94 -28.88
CA GLY A 367 5.12 -18.30 -27.46
C GLY A 367 4.61 -19.69 -27.09
N GLY A 368 4.16 -20.52 -28.04
CA GLY A 368 3.62 -21.86 -27.76
C GLY A 368 2.32 -21.83 -26.96
N GLY A 369 1.47 -20.82 -27.18
CA GLY A 369 0.21 -20.63 -26.44
C GLY A 369 0.34 -19.86 -25.13
N ARG A 370 1.54 -19.35 -24.81
CA ARG A 370 1.73 -18.42 -23.68
C ARG A 370 1.04 -17.09 -23.95
N THR A 371 0.44 -16.55 -22.90
CA THR A 371 -0.19 -15.22 -22.88
C THR A 371 0.56 -14.32 -21.90
N TRP A 372 0.41 -13.02 -22.07
CA TRP A 372 0.92 -11.98 -21.18
C TRP A 372 -0.27 -11.28 -20.52
N PRO A 373 -0.59 -11.58 -19.25
CA PRO A 373 -1.75 -11.02 -18.59
C PRO A 373 -1.59 -9.52 -18.35
N THR A 374 -2.70 -8.79 -18.39
CA THR A 374 -2.75 -7.41 -17.89
C THR A 374 -2.56 -7.43 -16.39
N ASN A 375 -1.62 -6.62 -15.89
CA ASN A 375 -1.19 -6.66 -14.49
C ASN A 375 -1.79 -5.50 -13.69
N LEU A 376 -2.76 -5.78 -12.83
CA LEU A 376 -3.44 -4.83 -11.95
C LEU A 376 -3.08 -5.08 -10.47
N ARG A 377 -1.93 -5.71 -10.19
CA ARG A 377 -1.50 -6.02 -8.82
C ARG A 377 -1.42 -4.76 -7.97
N GLY A 378 -2.16 -4.73 -6.86
CA GLY A 378 -2.23 -3.57 -5.96
C GLY A 378 -2.82 -2.30 -6.58
N ALA A 379 -3.49 -2.39 -7.73
CA ALA A 379 -4.17 -1.24 -8.33
C ALA A 379 -5.40 -0.84 -7.49
N ASN A 380 -5.70 0.46 -7.44
CA ASN A 380 -6.90 0.98 -6.79
C ASN A 380 -7.95 1.32 -7.86
N LEU A 381 -9.01 0.52 -7.95
CA LEU A 381 -10.16 0.67 -8.83
C LEU A 381 -11.44 1.01 -8.05
N VAL A 382 -11.35 1.69 -6.90
CA VAL A 382 -12.52 2.08 -6.11
C VAL A 382 -13.51 2.87 -6.99
N ASP A 383 -14.79 2.49 -6.95
CA ASP A 383 -15.87 3.06 -7.75
C ASP A 383 -15.62 3.08 -9.28
N ALA A 384 -14.71 2.25 -9.80
CA ALA A 384 -14.45 2.19 -11.25
C ALA A 384 -15.61 1.50 -11.99
N ASP A 385 -15.91 1.99 -13.19
CA ASP A 385 -16.89 1.37 -14.10
C ASP A 385 -16.16 0.41 -15.04
N LEU A 386 -16.32 -0.89 -14.85
CA LEU A 386 -15.74 -1.94 -15.69
C LEU A 386 -16.80 -2.63 -16.56
N THR A 387 -17.98 -2.04 -16.71
CA THR A 387 -19.10 -2.72 -17.36
C THR A 387 -18.74 -3.20 -18.77
N HIS A 388 -19.08 -4.44 -19.07
CA HIS A 388 -18.78 -5.11 -20.35
C HIS A 388 -17.28 -5.27 -20.69
N ALA A 389 -16.35 -5.00 -19.77
CA ALA A 389 -14.93 -5.19 -20.02
C ALA A 389 -14.53 -6.67 -20.11
N ASP A 390 -13.52 -6.97 -20.92
CA ASP A 390 -12.84 -8.27 -20.91
C ASP A 390 -11.65 -8.19 -19.94
N LEU A 391 -11.79 -8.86 -18.80
CA LEU A 391 -10.79 -8.96 -17.74
C LEU A 391 -10.18 -10.38 -17.69
N SER A 392 -10.35 -11.17 -18.75
CA SER A 392 -9.91 -12.57 -18.77
C SER A 392 -8.40 -12.68 -18.56
N GLN A 393 -8.01 -13.58 -17.66
CA GLN A 393 -6.63 -13.83 -17.24
C GLN A 393 -5.89 -12.62 -16.62
N CYS A 394 -6.58 -11.56 -16.20
CA CYS A 394 -5.96 -10.44 -15.49
C CYS A 394 -5.40 -10.85 -14.12
N ASP A 395 -4.37 -10.13 -13.66
CA ASP A 395 -3.83 -10.26 -12.29
C ASP A 395 -4.28 -9.08 -11.42
N PHE A 396 -5.27 -9.29 -10.57
CA PHE A 396 -5.79 -8.36 -9.57
C PHE A 396 -5.23 -8.62 -8.15
N THR A 397 -4.11 -9.33 -8.01
CA THR A 397 -3.60 -9.68 -6.66
C THR A 397 -3.47 -8.43 -5.78
N GLY A 398 -4.14 -8.41 -4.63
CA GLY A 398 -4.15 -7.28 -3.69
C GLY A 398 -4.75 -5.98 -4.20
N ALA A 399 -5.48 -6.00 -5.33
CA ALA A 399 -6.14 -4.81 -5.87
C ALA A 399 -7.39 -4.44 -5.03
N THR A 400 -7.72 -3.15 -5.00
CA THR A 400 -8.92 -2.64 -4.32
C THR A 400 -9.97 -2.29 -5.38
N LEU A 401 -11.08 -3.02 -5.41
CA LEU A 401 -12.22 -2.83 -6.32
C LEU A 401 -13.51 -2.45 -5.57
N GLN A 402 -13.39 -1.80 -4.40
CA GLN A 402 -14.58 -1.46 -3.61
C GLN A 402 -15.55 -0.58 -4.41
N GLY A 403 -16.84 -0.94 -4.41
CA GLY A 403 -17.87 -0.20 -5.15
C GLY A 403 -17.74 -0.24 -6.68
N ALA A 404 -16.77 -0.97 -7.25
CA ALA A 404 -16.59 -1.06 -8.69
C ALA A 404 -17.78 -1.77 -9.36
N ASP A 405 -18.12 -1.38 -10.58
CA ASP A 405 -19.18 -2.02 -11.36
C ASP A 405 -18.59 -3.08 -12.31
N LEU A 406 -18.84 -4.35 -12.02
CA LEU A 406 -18.41 -5.50 -12.84
C LEU A 406 -19.59 -6.09 -13.63
N THR A 407 -20.63 -5.32 -13.94
CA THR A 407 -21.76 -5.84 -14.72
C THR A 407 -21.32 -6.34 -16.09
N SER A 408 -21.66 -7.60 -16.41
CA SER A 408 -21.38 -8.24 -17.71
C SER A 408 -19.90 -8.31 -18.10
N VAL A 409 -18.98 -8.41 -17.13
CA VAL A 409 -17.55 -8.63 -17.40
C VAL A 409 -17.23 -10.09 -17.72
N ASP A 410 -16.15 -10.32 -18.46
CA ASP A 410 -15.48 -11.62 -18.51
C ASP A 410 -14.28 -11.63 -17.56
N VAL A 411 -14.31 -12.46 -16.53
CA VAL A 411 -13.19 -12.64 -15.57
C VAL A 411 -12.52 -14.01 -15.70
N SER A 412 -12.74 -14.72 -16.82
CA SER A 412 -12.26 -16.08 -17.00
C SER A 412 -10.76 -16.22 -16.76
N GLY A 413 -10.37 -17.03 -15.76
CA GLY A 413 -8.97 -17.26 -15.40
C GLY A 413 -8.26 -16.10 -14.71
N ALA A 414 -8.97 -15.05 -14.27
CA ALA A 414 -8.38 -13.94 -13.54
C ALA A 414 -7.95 -14.34 -12.11
N ASN A 415 -6.97 -13.63 -11.57
CA ASN A 415 -6.47 -13.80 -10.21
C ASN A 415 -6.90 -12.65 -9.31
N PHE A 416 -7.74 -12.91 -8.31
CA PHE A 416 -8.20 -11.94 -7.30
C PHE A 416 -7.64 -12.25 -5.90
N GLU A 417 -6.50 -12.93 -5.79
CA GLU A 417 -5.88 -13.24 -4.51
C GLU A 417 -5.70 -11.97 -3.66
N GLY A 418 -6.28 -11.93 -2.46
CA GLY A 418 -6.22 -10.77 -1.56
C GLY A 418 -6.89 -9.50 -2.08
N ALA A 419 -7.66 -9.55 -3.17
CA ALA A 419 -8.36 -8.40 -3.70
C ALA A 419 -9.58 -8.03 -2.84
N ASP A 420 -9.91 -6.75 -2.78
CA ASP A 420 -11.06 -6.25 -2.03
C ASP A 420 -12.19 -5.82 -2.96
N LEU A 421 -13.28 -6.59 -3.01
CA LEU A 421 -14.47 -6.34 -3.80
C LEU A 421 -15.66 -5.89 -2.94
N THR A 422 -15.41 -5.30 -1.77
CA THR A 422 -16.51 -4.82 -0.88
C THR A 422 -17.43 -3.86 -1.63
N ASP A 423 -18.74 -4.10 -1.58
CA ASP A 423 -19.77 -3.32 -2.27
C ASP A 423 -19.65 -3.27 -3.81
N ALA A 424 -18.79 -4.09 -4.43
CA ALA A 424 -18.70 -4.19 -5.88
C ALA A 424 -19.96 -4.83 -6.48
N THR A 425 -20.40 -4.35 -7.64
CA THR A 425 -21.52 -4.96 -8.37
C THR A 425 -21.02 -6.18 -9.13
N VAL A 426 -21.29 -7.37 -8.59
CA VAL A 426 -20.80 -8.66 -9.13
C VAL A 426 -21.92 -9.64 -9.53
N GLU A 427 -23.18 -9.19 -9.56
CA GLU A 427 -24.31 -10.06 -9.89
C GLU A 427 -24.20 -10.60 -11.32
N GLY A 428 -24.25 -11.93 -11.48
CA GLY A 428 -24.14 -12.59 -12.78
C GLY A 428 -22.72 -12.82 -13.29
N VAL A 429 -21.68 -12.38 -12.56
CA VAL A 429 -20.28 -12.62 -12.92
C VAL A 429 -19.87 -14.07 -12.60
N ASP A 430 -19.23 -14.75 -13.57
CA ASP A 430 -18.76 -16.13 -13.40
C ASP A 430 -17.31 -16.20 -12.89
N PHE A 431 -17.16 -16.35 -11.57
CA PHE A 431 -15.85 -16.54 -10.94
C PHE A 431 -15.35 -17.99 -10.92
N SER A 432 -16.03 -18.95 -11.57
CA SER A 432 -15.74 -20.39 -11.41
C SER A 432 -14.33 -20.82 -11.85
N SER A 433 -13.65 -20.01 -12.66
CA SER A 433 -12.27 -20.21 -13.12
C SER A 433 -11.24 -19.27 -12.48
N CYS A 434 -11.66 -18.40 -11.55
CA CYS A 434 -10.81 -17.42 -10.90
C CYS A 434 -10.03 -18.00 -9.71
N VAL A 435 -8.93 -17.33 -9.36
CA VAL A 435 -8.27 -17.51 -8.06
C VAL A 435 -8.88 -16.51 -7.08
N LEU A 436 -9.42 -16.99 -5.96
CA LEU A 436 -10.19 -16.19 -4.98
C LEU A 436 -9.64 -16.32 -3.54
N THR A 437 -8.37 -16.70 -3.38
CA THR A 437 -7.74 -16.85 -2.06
C THR A 437 -7.74 -15.51 -1.31
N ASP A 438 -8.20 -15.47 -0.06
CA ASP A 438 -8.19 -14.27 0.80
C ASP A 438 -8.90 -13.02 0.20
N VAL A 439 -9.83 -13.23 -0.74
CA VAL A 439 -10.65 -12.15 -1.32
C VAL A 439 -11.65 -11.59 -0.29
N ILE A 440 -11.86 -10.28 -0.32
CA ILE A 440 -12.78 -9.57 0.59
C ILE A 440 -14.03 -9.13 -0.21
N GLY A 441 -15.20 -9.14 0.40
CA GLY A 441 -16.42 -8.53 -0.17
C GLY A 441 -17.28 -9.43 -1.05
N ILE A 442 -16.87 -10.66 -1.38
CA ILE A 442 -17.70 -11.65 -2.08
C ILE A 442 -18.03 -12.86 -1.21
N ASP A 443 -19.23 -13.43 -1.38
CA ASP A 443 -19.68 -14.61 -0.63
C ASP A 443 -18.80 -15.83 -0.94
N ALA A 444 -18.40 -16.56 0.10
CA ALA A 444 -17.68 -17.83 0.02
C ALA A 444 -18.38 -18.88 -0.86
N SER A 445 -19.69 -18.77 -1.08
CA SER A 445 -20.43 -19.62 -2.00
C SER A 445 -20.02 -19.45 -3.48
N LEU A 446 -19.51 -18.28 -3.87
CA LEU A 446 -18.94 -18.01 -5.19
C LEU A 446 -17.53 -18.60 -5.33
N ALA A 447 -16.80 -18.75 -4.22
CA ALA A 447 -15.47 -19.36 -4.18
C ALA A 447 -15.47 -20.90 -4.31
N GLN A 448 -16.65 -21.54 -4.25
CA GLN A 448 -16.80 -23.00 -4.31
C GLN A 448 -17.76 -23.43 -5.43
N LYS A 449 -17.26 -23.50 -6.67
CA LYS A 449 -17.73 -24.53 -7.60
C LYS A 449 -16.56 -25.39 -8.07
N PRO A 450 -16.48 -26.67 -7.68
CA PRO A 450 -15.46 -27.55 -8.20
C PRO A 450 -15.65 -27.73 -9.71
N LYS A 451 -14.52 -27.79 -10.43
CA LYS A 451 -14.42 -28.17 -11.85
C LYS A 451 -15.40 -29.30 -12.17
N LYS A 452 -16.41 -29.04 -12.99
CA LYS A 452 -17.11 -30.12 -13.70
C LYS A 452 -16.08 -30.80 -14.60
N THR A 453 -15.61 -31.97 -14.19
CA THR A 453 -14.87 -32.90 -15.05
C THR A 453 -15.83 -33.48 -16.09
N GLY A 454 -16.13 -32.69 -17.12
CA GLY A 454 -16.75 -33.19 -18.34
C GLY A 454 -15.69 -33.83 -19.23
N ALA A 455 -15.52 -35.15 -19.14
CA ALA A 455 -14.73 -35.90 -20.11
C ALA A 455 -15.29 -35.66 -21.53
N PRO A 456 -14.45 -35.50 -22.57
CA PRO A 456 -14.94 -35.36 -23.93
C PRO A 456 -15.54 -36.68 -24.40
N ALA A 457 -16.79 -36.63 -24.86
CA ALA A 457 -17.44 -37.74 -25.52
C ALA A 457 -16.67 -38.10 -26.80
N ALA A 458 -16.02 -39.26 -26.80
CA ALA A 458 -15.43 -39.85 -27.98
C ALA A 458 -16.53 -40.09 -29.02
N LYS A 459 -16.49 -39.33 -30.13
CA LYS A 459 -17.22 -39.69 -31.35
C LYS A 459 -16.54 -40.90 -31.97
N THR A 460 -17.10 -42.08 -31.76
CA THR A 460 -16.83 -43.25 -32.61
C THR A 460 -17.52 -43.05 -33.95
N ALA A 461 -16.74 -43.00 -35.02
CA ALA A 461 -17.23 -43.11 -36.38
C ALA A 461 -17.63 -44.57 -36.64
N ALA A 462 -18.85 -44.78 -37.12
CA ALA A 462 -19.30 -46.03 -37.73
C ALA A 462 -20.22 -45.67 -38.90
N GLY A 463 -19.92 -46.24 -40.08
CA GLY A 463 -20.75 -46.16 -41.29
C GLY A 463 -20.04 -45.47 -42.44
#